data_AF-A0A836Q1Y8-F1
#
_entry.id   AF-A0A836Q1Y8-F1
#
_cell.length_a   1.000
_cell.length_b   1.000
_cell.length_c   1.000
_cell.angle_alpha   90.00
_cell.angle_beta   90.00
_cell.angle_gamma   90.00
#
_symmetry.space_group_name_H-M   'P 1'
#
loop_
_entity.id
_entity.type
_entity.pdbx_description
1 polymer ?
#
loop_
_entity_poly.entity_id
_entity_poly.type
_entity_poly.pdbx_seq_one_letter_code
_entity_poly.pdbx_strand_id
1 'polypeptide(L)'
;MSANKRPTDGKITLSTVVMASIAIGCFALAASSPQLAAIGGPYGMPPPIIPIIPPNNPFNPKVSVFVPTDVTAPNVQLSTPALWALSGIQQIPNSQFPKEDQLKGSSEWILVRSRPSAEYVRPTVYAVTLNKGDILVTVKRPSNLALVTVPYGKVSIASDGDAVVQFNNGILRVQNIDGLGKSVCVQVQPPGTEMKTIQLAPGFEFVAGNRKLGQPDLRPKDGIARRHFKLLEGGHLAVSEISVDTVIKNNDLIADIRQNVTGVKERRILSDMSKMAAVLNYTRGEGGFYEEK
;
A
#
# COMPACT_ATOMS: atom_id res chain seq x y z
N MET A 1 11.29 59.04 51.83
CA MET A 1 12.55 59.05 51.05
C MET A 1 13.25 57.72 51.34
N SER A 2 13.66 56.86 50.43
CA SER A 2 13.74 56.87 48.96
C SER A 2 13.70 55.41 48.49
N ALA A 3 12.98 55.15 47.40
CA ALA A 3 13.00 53.88 46.69
C ALA A 3 14.34 53.68 45.98
N ASN A 4 14.85 52.44 45.92
CA ASN A 4 15.97 52.12 45.04
C ASN A 4 15.57 51.00 44.07
N LYS A 5 15.06 51.44 42.92
CA LYS A 5 14.77 50.65 41.72
C LYS A 5 16.11 50.36 41.04
N ARG A 6 16.49 49.08 40.89
CA ARG A 6 17.62 48.72 40.01
C ARG A 6 17.14 48.69 38.55
N PRO A 7 17.90 49.26 37.60
CA PRO A 7 17.60 49.16 36.18
C PRO A 7 17.95 47.76 35.66
N THR A 8 17.06 47.20 34.86
CA THR A 8 17.30 46.02 34.03
C THR A 8 18.23 46.40 32.88
N ASP A 9 19.52 46.05 33.01
CA ASP A 9 20.46 46.11 31.90
C ASP A 9 20.08 45.04 30.86
N GLY A 10 19.43 45.49 29.79
CA GLY A 10 19.16 44.71 28.59
C GLY A 10 20.46 44.39 27.86
N LYS A 11 21.15 43.33 28.26
CA LYS A 11 22.23 42.74 27.45
C LYS A 11 21.60 41.97 26.30
N ILE A 12 21.52 42.61 25.14
CA ILE A 12 21.28 41.93 23.87
C ILE A 12 22.48 41.01 23.64
N THR A 13 22.26 39.71 23.79
CA THR A 13 23.31 38.72 23.53
C THR A 13 23.43 38.49 22.03
N LEU A 14 24.64 38.19 21.55
CA LEU A 14 24.91 37.90 20.14
C LEU A 14 23.94 36.85 19.55
N SER A 15 23.47 35.93 20.40
CA SER A 15 22.50 34.88 20.07
C SER A 15 21.11 35.44 19.71
N THR A 16 20.68 36.54 20.33
CA THR A 16 19.39 37.20 20.03
C THR A 16 19.43 37.93 18.68
N VAL A 17 20.58 38.50 18.32
CA VAL A 17 20.78 39.17 17.01
C VAL A 17 20.84 38.15 15.88
N VAL A 18 21.49 36.99 16.10
CA VAL A 18 21.57 35.90 15.12
C VAL A 18 20.20 35.23 14.89
N MET A 19 19.42 35.01 15.95
CA MET A 19 18.05 34.48 15.81
C MET A 19 17.11 35.46 15.09
N ALA A 20 17.22 36.76 15.35
CA ALA A 20 16.42 37.77 14.66
C ALA A 20 16.78 37.88 13.16
N SER A 21 18.05 37.72 12.79
CA SER A 21 18.49 37.78 11.39
C SER A 21 18.11 36.52 10.59
N ILE A 22 18.07 35.34 11.21
CA ILE A 22 17.53 34.12 10.58
C ILE A 22 16.02 34.24 10.34
N ALA A 23 15.27 34.81 11.29
CA ALA A 23 13.83 35.02 11.14
C ALA A 23 13.48 36.01 10.02
N ILE A 24 14.25 37.09 9.85
CA ILE A 24 14.08 38.05 8.75
C ILE A 24 14.43 37.42 7.40
N GLY A 25 15.47 36.58 7.34
CA GLY A 25 15.84 35.83 6.12
C GLY A 25 14.73 34.89 5.64
N CYS A 26 14.04 34.20 6.56
CA CYS A 26 12.92 33.31 6.22
C CYS A 26 11.67 34.08 5.75
N PHE A 27 11.38 35.26 6.31
CA PHE A 27 10.29 36.12 5.83
C PHE A 27 10.57 36.74 4.46
N ALA A 28 11.81 37.14 4.19
CA ALA A 28 12.21 37.66 2.88
C ALA A 28 12.12 36.59 1.78
N LEU A 29 12.48 35.34 2.08
CA LEU A 29 12.32 34.20 1.16
C LEU A 29 10.86 33.81 0.93
N ALA A 30 9.99 33.91 1.95
CA ALA A 30 8.56 33.69 1.79
C ALA A 30 7.89 34.79 0.94
N ALA A 31 8.34 36.05 1.08
CA ALA A 31 7.84 37.19 0.30
C ALA A 31 8.38 37.24 -1.15
N SER A 32 9.51 36.58 -1.45
CA SER A 32 10.07 36.49 -2.81
C SER A 32 9.56 35.29 -3.62
N SER A 33 8.61 34.53 -3.09
CA SER A 33 7.94 33.47 -3.85
C SER A 33 7.12 34.12 -4.97
N PRO A 34 7.33 33.81 -6.25
CA PRO A 34 6.43 34.28 -7.29
C PRO A 34 5.06 33.65 -7.03
N GLN A 35 4.11 34.46 -6.57
CA GLN A 35 2.71 34.10 -6.66
C GLN A 35 2.40 33.97 -8.16
N LEU A 36 2.12 32.75 -8.62
CA LEU A 36 1.41 32.54 -9.87
C LEU A 36 -0.02 33.06 -9.66
N ALA A 37 -0.16 34.38 -9.71
CA ALA A 37 -1.45 35.01 -9.93
C ALA A 37 -1.84 34.68 -11.37
N ALA A 38 -2.93 33.93 -11.52
CA ALA A 38 -3.60 33.81 -12.81
C ALA A 38 -3.97 35.22 -13.27
N ILE A 39 -3.26 35.74 -14.26
CA ILE A 39 -3.59 37.00 -14.92
C ILE A 39 -4.94 36.76 -15.62
N GLY A 40 -6.01 37.28 -15.03
CA GLY A 40 -7.30 37.42 -15.70
C GLY A 40 -7.12 38.34 -16.91
N GLY A 41 -7.12 37.75 -18.10
CA GLY A 41 -7.20 38.50 -19.35
C GLY A 41 -8.51 39.28 -19.45
N PRO A 42 -8.56 40.34 -20.27
CA PRO A 42 -9.69 41.26 -20.33
C PRO A 42 -10.96 40.55 -20.82
N TYR A 43 -12.09 40.86 -20.16
CA TYR A 43 -13.43 40.50 -20.57
C TYR A 43 -13.68 40.94 -22.01
N GLY A 44 -14.00 40.00 -22.92
CA GLY A 44 -14.45 40.37 -24.27
C GLY A 44 -14.23 39.37 -25.42
N MET A 45 -13.62 38.20 -25.22
CA MET A 45 -13.56 37.20 -26.30
C MET A 45 -14.85 36.38 -26.40
N PRO A 46 -15.43 36.20 -27.59
CA PRO A 46 -16.56 35.29 -27.77
C PRO A 46 -16.13 33.85 -27.40
N PRO A 47 -17.02 33.05 -26.80
CA PRO A 47 -16.67 31.72 -26.32
C PRO A 47 -16.17 30.84 -27.48
N PRO A 48 -15.17 29.98 -27.26
CA PRO A 48 -14.72 29.03 -28.26
C PRO A 48 -15.90 28.09 -28.62
N ILE A 49 -16.19 27.99 -29.92
CA ILE A 49 -17.17 27.04 -30.46
C ILE A 49 -16.60 25.65 -30.27
N ILE A 50 -17.10 24.92 -29.27
CA ILE A 50 -16.84 23.50 -29.08
C ILE A 50 -17.64 22.75 -30.16
N PRO A 51 -17.03 21.89 -31.00
CA PRO A 51 -17.78 21.04 -31.90
C PRO A 51 -18.68 20.12 -31.06
N ILE A 52 -20.00 20.32 -31.16
CA ILE A 52 -21.00 19.45 -30.54
C ILE A 52 -20.97 18.13 -31.32
N ILE A 53 -20.27 17.12 -30.79
CA ILE A 53 -20.46 15.74 -31.19
C ILE A 53 -21.83 15.31 -30.62
N PRO A 54 -22.79 14.89 -31.45
CA PRO A 54 -24.12 14.52 -30.96
C PRO A 54 -24.02 13.36 -29.95
N PRO A 55 -24.83 13.38 -28.88
CA PRO A 55 -24.80 12.35 -27.84
C PRO A 55 -25.33 11.04 -28.43
N ASN A 56 -24.47 10.04 -28.56
CA ASN A 56 -24.91 8.68 -28.82
C ASN A 56 -25.46 8.12 -27.50
N ASN A 57 -26.76 8.28 -27.29
CA ASN A 57 -27.54 7.53 -26.31
C ASN A 57 -28.50 6.63 -27.11
N PRO A 58 -28.83 5.40 -26.65
CA PRO A 58 -29.14 5.14 -25.25
C PRO A 58 -28.38 3.96 -24.63
N PHE A 59 -28.15 4.09 -23.33
CA PHE A 59 -28.19 3.00 -22.36
C PHE A 59 -29.01 1.80 -22.85
N ASN A 60 -28.33 0.68 -23.10
CA ASN A 60 -28.95 -0.63 -23.18
C ASN A 60 -28.63 -1.36 -21.87
N PRO A 61 -29.53 -1.43 -20.88
CA PRO A 61 -29.30 -2.20 -19.68
C PRO A 61 -29.59 -3.67 -19.99
N LYS A 62 -28.62 -4.36 -20.58
CA LYS A 62 -28.49 -5.82 -20.46
C LYS A 62 -27.14 -6.15 -19.85
N VAL A 63 -26.94 -5.68 -18.62
CA VAL A 63 -26.06 -6.41 -17.71
C VAL A 63 -26.87 -7.64 -17.31
N SER A 64 -26.48 -8.81 -17.80
CA SER A 64 -26.99 -10.05 -17.21
C SER A 64 -26.48 -10.08 -15.76
N VAL A 65 -27.39 -9.86 -14.82
CA VAL A 65 -27.13 -10.14 -13.41
C VAL A 65 -27.02 -11.66 -13.32
N PHE A 66 -25.78 -12.16 -13.39
CA PHE A 66 -25.50 -13.57 -13.13
C PHE A 66 -25.62 -13.77 -11.62
N VAL A 67 -26.83 -14.05 -11.15
CA VAL A 67 -27.05 -14.59 -9.82
C VAL A 67 -26.64 -16.07 -9.91
N PRO A 68 -25.55 -16.52 -9.26
CA PRO A 68 -25.29 -17.94 -9.16
C PRO A 68 -26.31 -18.48 -8.17
N THR A 69 -27.48 -18.86 -8.68
CA THR A 69 -28.31 -19.84 -8.01
C THR A 69 -27.53 -21.14 -7.98
N ASP A 70 -27.58 -21.76 -6.82
CA ASP A 70 -26.93 -22.96 -6.35
C ASP A 70 -26.70 -24.11 -7.36
N VAL A 71 -25.91 -25.08 -6.90
CA VAL A 71 -25.77 -26.51 -7.26
C VAL A 71 -24.86 -26.99 -8.42
N THR A 72 -23.75 -27.62 -8.01
CA THR A 72 -23.28 -28.96 -8.47
C THR A 72 -23.29 -29.28 -9.97
N ALA A 73 -22.60 -28.48 -10.81
CA ALA A 73 -22.35 -28.84 -12.21
C ALA A 73 -20.84 -28.79 -12.55
N PRO A 74 -20.23 -29.87 -13.08
CA PRO A 74 -18.78 -29.99 -13.27
C PRO A 74 -18.26 -29.39 -14.59
N ASN A 75 -19.01 -28.54 -15.29
CA ASN A 75 -18.56 -27.91 -16.52
C ASN A 75 -19.07 -26.47 -16.63
N VAL A 76 -18.41 -25.56 -15.92
CA VAL A 76 -18.49 -24.13 -16.21
C VAL A 76 -17.28 -23.78 -17.07
N GLN A 77 -17.52 -23.34 -18.31
CA GLN A 77 -16.49 -22.73 -19.15
C GLN A 77 -15.84 -21.58 -18.35
N LEU A 78 -14.55 -21.74 -18.02
CA LEU A 78 -13.76 -20.74 -17.33
C LEU A 78 -13.76 -19.45 -18.17
N SER A 79 -14.56 -18.48 -17.77
CA SER A 79 -14.43 -17.14 -18.30
C SER A 79 -13.08 -16.56 -17.85
N THR A 80 -12.54 -15.73 -18.72
CA THR A 80 -11.26 -15.02 -18.67
C THR A 80 -10.85 -14.41 -17.31
N PRO A 81 -11.73 -13.92 -16.40
CA PRO A 81 -11.37 -13.25 -15.13
C PRO A 81 -10.47 -14.06 -14.18
N ALA A 82 -10.61 -15.39 -14.14
CA ALA A 82 -9.83 -16.22 -13.23
C ALA A 82 -8.34 -16.33 -13.63
N LEU A 83 -8.01 -16.11 -14.91
CA LEU A 83 -6.63 -16.11 -15.40
C LEU A 83 -5.89 -14.82 -15.02
N TRP A 84 -6.60 -13.69 -14.91
CA TRP A 84 -6.01 -12.42 -14.49
C TRP A 84 -5.51 -12.47 -13.04
N ALA A 85 -6.22 -13.19 -12.18
CA ALA A 85 -5.79 -13.48 -10.80
C ALA A 85 -4.40 -14.14 -10.76
N LEU A 86 -4.21 -15.14 -11.62
CA LEU A 86 -2.98 -15.93 -11.69
C LEU A 86 -1.80 -15.13 -12.24
N SER A 87 -2.05 -14.07 -13.01
CA SER A 87 -0.98 -13.15 -13.45
C SER A 87 -0.30 -12.43 -12.27
N GLY A 88 -0.96 -12.40 -11.11
CA GLY A 88 -0.46 -11.79 -9.88
C GLY A 88 0.55 -12.62 -9.12
N ILE A 89 0.69 -13.91 -9.44
CA ILE A 89 1.57 -14.81 -8.71
C ILE A 89 2.52 -15.55 -9.64
N GLN A 90 3.72 -15.83 -9.14
CA GLN A 90 4.64 -16.77 -9.76
C GLN A 90 5.14 -17.71 -8.70
N GLN A 91 4.79 -19.00 -8.81
CA GLN A 91 5.38 -20.01 -7.95
C GLN A 91 6.84 -20.20 -8.34
N ILE A 92 7.73 -20.18 -7.36
CA ILE A 92 9.16 -20.40 -7.54
C ILE A 92 9.63 -21.58 -6.68
N PRO A 93 10.76 -22.22 -7.01
CA PRO A 93 11.35 -23.23 -6.15
C PRO A 93 11.61 -22.70 -4.74
N ASN A 94 11.38 -23.53 -3.72
CA ASN A 94 11.59 -23.15 -2.32
C ASN A 94 13.04 -22.72 -2.03
N SER A 95 14.00 -23.25 -2.79
CA SER A 95 15.42 -22.87 -2.72
C SER A 95 15.70 -21.43 -3.15
N GLN A 96 14.78 -20.80 -3.89
CA GLN A 96 14.87 -19.39 -4.31
C GLN A 96 14.26 -18.42 -3.31
N PHE A 97 13.65 -18.90 -2.22
CA PHE A 97 13.22 -18.01 -1.15
C PHE A 97 14.45 -17.34 -0.51
N PRO A 98 14.42 -16.01 -0.30
CA PRO A 98 15.55 -15.31 0.31
C PRO A 98 15.94 -15.89 1.67
N LYS A 99 17.24 -16.15 1.85
CA LYS A 99 17.77 -16.75 3.09
C LYS A 99 18.09 -15.66 4.11
N GLU A 100 18.07 -16.05 5.38
CA GLU A 100 18.41 -15.15 6.50
C GLU A 100 19.84 -14.58 6.39
N ASP A 101 20.78 -15.29 5.76
CA ASP A 101 22.14 -14.81 5.48
C ASP A 101 22.20 -13.59 4.55
N GLN A 102 21.10 -13.31 3.83
CA GLN A 102 20.96 -12.14 2.95
C GLN A 102 20.43 -10.91 3.70
N LEU A 103 20.10 -11.04 4.99
CA LEU A 103 19.75 -9.94 5.89
C LEU A 103 21.02 -9.14 6.24
N LYS A 104 21.57 -8.46 5.23
CA LYS A 104 22.75 -7.59 5.31
C LYS A 104 22.38 -6.20 4.81
N GLY A 105 23.07 -5.19 5.33
CA GLY A 105 22.89 -3.78 4.93
C GLY A 105 22.96 -2.84 6.12
N SER A 106 22.59 -1.57 5.91
CA SER A 106 22.22 -0.70 7.05
C SER A 106 20.80 -1.03 7.46
N SER A 107 20.56 -1.13 8.76
CA SER A 107 19.28 -1.48 9.34
C SER A 107 18.32 -0.30 9.47
N GLU A 108 18.84 0.92 9.29
CA GLU A 108 18.08 2.17 9.44
C GLU A 108 17.00 2.36 8.37
N TRP A 109 17.01 1.53 7.32
CA TRP A 109 16.17 1.73 6.13
C TRP A 109 15.01 0.74 6.02
N ILE A 110 14.71 0.01 7.12
CA ILE A 110 13.50 -0.80 7.25
C ILE A 110 12.52 -0.12 8.20
N LEU A 111 11.41 0.35 7.65
CA LEU A 111 10.31 0.93 8.41
C LEU A 111 9.25 -0.15 8.64
N VAL A 112 8.83 -0.30 9.90
CA VAL A 112 7.70 -1.14 10.30
C VAL A 112 6.70 -0.24 11.00
N ARG A 113 5.49 -0.14 10.44
CA ARG A 113 4.34 0.52 11.05
C ARG A 113 3.32 -0.55 11.40
N SER A 114 2.64 -0.40 12.53
CA SER A 114 1.73 -1.41 13.05
C SER A 114 0.45 -0.76 13.54
N ARG A 115 -0.68 -1.46 13.41
CA ARG A 115 -1.92 -1.03 14.05
C ARG A 115 -1.78 -1.17 15.57
N PRO A 116 -2.49 -0.37 16.38
CA PRO A 116 -2.41 -0.47 17.85
C PRO A 116 -2.73 -1.86 18.42
N SER A 117 -3.54 -2.65 17.71
CA SER A 117 -3.92 -4.02 18.09
C SER A 117 -2.95 -5.11 17.60
N ALA A 118 -1.88 -4.76 16.90
CA ALA A 118 -0.94 -5.72 16.36
C ALA A 118 0.02 -6.24 17.44
N GLU A 119 0.15 -7.56 17.52
CA GLU A 119 1.07 -8.26 18.40
C GLU A 119 2.23 -8.78 17.56
N TYR A 120 3.38 -8.12 17.65
CA TYR A 120 4.59 -8.53 16.96
C TYR A 120 5.83 -8.33 17.82
N VAL A 121 6.85 -9.14 17.54
CA VAL A 121 8.19 -9.01 18.11
C VAL A 121 9.14 -8.68 16.97
N ARG A 122 10.21 -7.94 17.26
CA ARG A 122 11.26 -7.63 16.28
C ARG A 122 12.58 -8.24 16.75
N PRO A 123 12.83 -9.54 16.48
CA PRO A 123 14.04 -10.23 16.96
C PRO A 123 15.33 -9.58 16.47
N THR A 124 15.31 -9.06 15.23
CA THR A 124 16.40 -8.28 14.65
C THR A 124 15.81 -7.11 13.88
N VAL A 125 16.63 -6.12 13.51
CA VAL A 125 16.11 -4.98 12.75
C VAL A 125 15.60 -5.38 11.35
N TYR A 126 16.05 -6.51 10.81
CA TYR A 126 15.61 -7.05 9.51
C TYR A 126 14.45 -8.03 9.62
N ALA A 127 14.15 -8.53 10.82
CA ALA A 127 13.17 -9.58 11.03
C ALA A 127 12.04 -9.14 11.97
N VAL A 128 10.81 -9.40 11.56
CA VAL A 128 9.60 -9.19 12.36
C VAL A 128 8.91 -10.52 12.53
N THR A 129 8.55 -10.90 13.74
CA THR A 129 7.68 -12.04 14.02
C THR A 129 6.29 -11.48 14.33
N LEU A 130 5.35 -11.67 13.41
CA LEU A 130 3.97 -11.20 13.54
C LEU A 130 3.09 -12.33 14.08
N ASN A 131 2.60 -12.16 15.31
CA ASN A 131 1.72 -13.13 15.97
C ASN A 131 0.25 -12.83 15.73
N LYS A 132 -0.11 -11.54 15.59
CA LYS A 132 -1.48 -11.09 15.33
C LYS A 132 -1.52 -9.66 14.80
N GLY A 133 -2.54 -9.33 14.01
CA GLY A 133 -2.83 -7.98 13.55
C GLY A 133 -2.09 -7.61 12.29
N ASP A 134 -1.92 -6.30 12.08
CA ASP A 134 -1.58 -5.73 10.78
C ASP A 134 -0.33 -4.86 10.89
N ILE A 135 0.61 -5.09 9.99
CA ILE A 135 1.82 -4.29 9.85
C ILE A 135 2.05 -3.88 8.40
N LEU A 136 2.60 -2.69 8.21
CA LEU A 136 3.18 -2.24 6.97
C LEU A 136 4.70 -2.34 7.13
N VAL A 137 5.34 -3.00 6.17
CA VAL A 137 6.80 -3.11 6.11
C VAL A 137 7.29 -2.50 4.81
N THR A 138 8.20 -1.54 4.94
CA THR A 138 8.85 -0.83 3.85
C THR A 138 10.36 -1.02 3.97
N VAL A 139 10.99 -1.44 2.88
CA VAL A 139 12.44 -1.65 2.81
C VAL A 139 13.01 -0.66 1.81
N LYS A 140 14.00 0.13 2.21
CA LYS A 140 14.69 1.08 1.33
C LYS A 140 16.18 0.75 1.24
N ARG A 141 16.81 1.03 0.10
CA ARG A 141 18.27 0.94 -0.02
C ARG A 141 18.98 1.84 0.99
N PRO A 142 20.11 1.40 1.58
CA PRO A 142 20.89 0.19 1.28
C PRO A 142 20.45 -1.10 1.99
N SER A 143 19.28 -1.15 2.66
CA SER A 143 18.76 -2.44 3.16
C SER A 143 18.35 -3.32 1.98
N ASN A 144 18.76 -4.58 2.01
CA ASN A 144 18.48 -5.53 0.92
C ASN A 144 17.16 -6.28 1.09
N LEU A 145 16.78 -6.56 2.34
CA LEU A 145 15.70 -7.49 2.65
C LEU A 145 15.14 -7.24 4.04
N ALA A 146 13.83 -7.35 4.18
CA ALA A 146 13.15 -7.59 5.46
C ALA A 146 12.42 -8.94 5.42
N LEU A 147 12.36 -9.61 6.56
CA LEU A 147 11.67 -10.88 6.73
C LEU A 147 10.57 -10.75 7.78
N VAL A 148 9.34 -11.09 7.42
CA VAL A 148 8.21 -11.22 8.34
C VAL A 148 7.92 -12.70 8.53
N THR A 149 8.02 -13.19 9.76
CA THR A 149 7.70 -14.58 10.13
C THR A 149 6.32 -14.61 10.76
N VAL A 150 5.49 -15.56 10.31
CA VAL A 150 4.20 -15.91 10.89
C VAL A 150 4.18 -17.41 11.23
N PRO A 151 3.23 -17.93 12.02
CA PRO A 151 3.29 -19.30 12.54
C PRO A 151 3.50 -20.43 11.52
N TYR A 152 2.98 -20.30 10.28
CA TYR A 152 3.12 -21.33 9.22
C TYR A 152 3.76 -20.78 7.93
N GLY A 153 4.48 -19.67 8.03
CA GLY A 153 5.09 -19.06 6.84
C GLY A 153 6.03 -17.89 7.10
N LYS A 154 6.67 -17.46 6.03
CA LYS A 154 7.59 -16.33 5.98
C LYS A 154 7.26 -15.46 4.78
N VAL A 155 7.40 -14.15 4.94
CA VAL A 155 7.24 -13.16 3.88
C VAL A 155 8.53 -12.37 3.79
N SER A 156 9.17 -12.37 2.63
CA SER A 156 10.37 -11.59 2.37
C SER A 156 10.03 -10.39 1.51
N ILE A 157 10.55 -9.22 1.88
CA ILE A 157 10.34 -7.96 1.16
C ILE A 157 11.71 -7.43 0.79
N ALA A 158 12.01 -7.41 -0.51
CA ALA A 158 13.30 -6.95 -1.05
C ALA A 158 13.43 -5.41 -0.99
N SER A 159 14.63 -4.90 -1.29
CA SER A 159 14.88 -3.45 -1.41
C SER A 159 13.84 -2.75 -2.26
N ASP A 160 13.45 -1.58 -1.79
CA ASP A 160 12.42 -0.72 -2.37
C ASP A 160 11.02 -1.35 -2.37
N GLY A 161 10.84 -2.52 -1.74
CA GLY A 161 9.54 -3.15 -1.55
C GLY A 161 8.71 -2.53 -0.43
N ASP A 162 7.40 -2.50 -0.66
CA ASP A 162 6.37 -2.05 0.28
C ASP A 162 5.25 -3.10 0.35
N ALA A 163 4.97 -3.62 1.54
CA ALA A 163 3.93 -4.63 1.72
C ALA A 163 3.14 -4.44 3.01
N VAL A 164 1.83 -4.62 2.93
CA VAL A 164 0.96 -4.77 4.10
C VAL A 164 0.83 -6.26 4.39
N VAL A 165 1.21 -6.66 5.60
CA VAL A 165 1.12 -8.03 6.08
C VAL A 165 0.15 -8.07 7.25
N GLN A 166 -0.88 -8.89 7.13
CA GLN A 166 -1.88 -9.10 8.18
C GLN A 166 -1.89 -10.57 8.56
N PHE A 167 -1.97 -10.83 9.86
CA PHE A 167 -2.13 -12.18 10.36
C PHE A 167 -3.20 -12.21 11.44
N ASN A 168 -4.38 -12.76 11.12
CA ASN A 168 -5.52 -12.77 12.03
C ASN A 168 -6.27 -14.10 11.90
N ASN A 169 -6.63 -14.70 13.04
CA ASN A 169 -7.45 -15.93 13.09
C ASN A 169 -6.92 -17.08 12.20
N GLY A 170 -5.59 -17.25 12.14
CA GLY A 170 -4.95 -18.28 11.33
C GLY A 170 -4.95 -18.00 9.82
N ILE A 171 -5.27 -16.77 9.41
CA ILE A 171 -5.22 -16.29 8.02
C ILE A 171 -4.11 -15.26 7.89
N LEU A 172 -3.18 -15.52 6.97
CA LEU A 172 -2.16 -14.61 6.48
C LEU A 172 -2.68 -13.90 5.24
N ARG A 173 -2.62 -12.59 5.22
CA ARG A 173 -2.87 -11.76 4.04
C ARG A 173 -1.67 -10.88 3.76
N VAL A 174 -1.23 -10.86 2.52
CA VAL A 174 -0.09 -10.08 2.06
C VAL A 174 -0.53 -9.26 0.86
N GLN A 175 -0.47 -7.95 0.96
CA GLN A 175 -0.74 -7.02 -0.13
C GLN A 175 0.59 -6.46 -0.62
N ASN A 176 0.92 -6.70 -1.88
CA ASN A 176 2.06 -6.04 -2.50
C ASN A 176 1.63 -4.66 -2.99
N ILE A 177 2.06 -3.63 -2.27
CA ILE A 177 1.75 -2.23 -2.57
C ILE A 177 2.98 -1.46 -3.09
N ASP A 178 4.06 -2.18 -3.41
CA ASP A 178 5.21 -1.64 -4.10
C ASP A 178 4.81 -1.22 -5.52
N GLY A 179 5.33 -0.09 -5.98
CA GLY A 179 5.05 0.42 -7.31
C GLY A 179 5.73 -0.36 -8.44
N LEU A 180 6.79 -1.13 -8.15
CA LEU A 180 7.61 -1.76 -9.19
C LEU A 180 8.15 -3.15 -8.81
N GLY A 181 7.99 -4.13 -9.71
CA GLY A 181 8.66 -5.43 -9.61
C GLY A 181 8.06 -6.42 -8.62
N LYS A 182 8.60 -7.65 -8.57
CA LYS A 182 8.15 -8.73 -7.67
C LYS A 182 9.00 -8.76 -6.39
N SER A 183 9.01 -7.65 -5.66
CA SER A 183 9.82 -7.46 -4.44
C SER A 183 9.31 -8.26 -3.25
N VAL A 184 8.06 -8.73 -3.30
CA VAL A 184 7.43 -9.51 -2.23
C VAL A 184 7.39 -10.98 -2.60
N CYS A 185 7.94 -11.82 -1.71
CA CYS A 185 7.87 -13.27 -1.82
C CYS A 185 7.31 -13.87 -0.54
N VAL A 186 6.40 -14.83 -0.68
CA VAL A 186 5.69 -15.48 0.40
C VAL A 186 5.99 -16.97 0.36
N GLN A 187 6.53 -17.50 1.44
CA GLN A 187 6.75 -18.93 1.65
C GLN A 187 5.78 -19.42 2.73
N VAL A 188 4.88 -20.33 2.39
CA VAL A 188 3.86 -20.84 3.31
C VAL A 188 3.74 -22.35 3.19
N GLN A 189 3.36 -23.00 4.28
CA GLN A 189 3.01 -24.41 4.28
C GLN A 189 1.52 -24.56 4.61
N PRO A 190 0.64 -24.70 3.59
CA PRO A 190 -0.75 -25.01 3.84
C PRO A 190 -0.91 -26.37 4.55
N PRO A 191 -2.01 -26.58 5.29
CA PRO A 191 -2.26 -27.84 5.99
C PRO A 191 -2.27 -29.04 5.03
N GLY A 192 -1.47 -30.06 5.35
CA GLY A 192 -1.43 -31.31 4.57
C GLY A 192 -0.76 -31.18 3.20
N THR A 193 -0.07 -30.07 2.90
CA THR A 193 0.69 -29.90 1.67
C THR A 193 2.14 -29.54 1.93
N GLU A 194 2.96 -29.63 0.87
CA GLU A 194 4.34 -29.19 0.91
C GLU A 194 4.45 -27.67 0.95
N MET A 195 5.59 -27.18 1.44
CA MET A 195 5.91 -25.76 1.45
C MET A 195 5.89 -25.18 0.03
N LYS A 196 5.26 -24.02 -0.13
CA LYS A 196 5.13 -23.31 -1.39
C LYS A 196 5.76 -21.93 -1.26
N THR A 197 6.58 -21.57 -2.24
CA THR A 197 7.12 -20.22 -2.37
C THR A 197 6.52 -19.51 -3.58
N ILE A 198 5.96 -18.33 -3.34
CA ILE A 198 5.19 -17.54 -4.31
C ILE A 198 5.75 -16.12 -4.35
N GLN A 199 6.11 -15.64 -5.53
CA GLN A 199 6.35 -14.21 -5.76
C GLN A 199 5.04 -13.51 -6.09
N LEU A 200 4.79 -12.39 -5.42
CA LEU A 200 3.58 -11.61 -5.55
C LEU A 200 3.86 -10.35 -6.39
N ALA A 201 3.05 -10.14 -7.42
CA ALA A 201 3.15 -8.95 -8.27
C ALA A 201 2.52 -7.72 -7.60
N PRO A 202 2.94 -6.51 -8.00
CA PRO A 202 2.33 -5.25 -7.56
C PRO A 202 0.82 -5.20 -7.79
N GLY A 203 0.08 -4.66 -6.82
CA GLY A 203 -1.38 -4.53 -6.91
C GLY A 203 -2.14 -5.84 -6.71
N PHE A 204 -1.47 -6.89 -6.26
CA PHE A 204 -2.10 -8.14 -5.89
C PHE A 204 -2.01 -8.39 -4.39
N GLU A 205 -2.97 -9.19 -3.96
CA GLU A 205 -3.10 -9.70 -2.62
C GLU A 205 -3.03 -11.22 -2.66
N PHE A 206 -2.24 -11.78 -1.75
CA PHE A 206 -2.14 -13.19 -1.48
C PHE A 206 -2.74 -13.50 -0.12
N VAL A 207 -3.54 -14.56 -0.05
CA VAL A 207 -4.19 -15.03 1.17
C VAL A 207 -3.83 -16.49 1.39
N ALA A 208 -3.39 -16.84 2.59
CA ALA A 208 -3.13 -18.22 2.99
C ALA A 208 -3.77 -18.50 4.34
N GLY A 209 -4.47 -19.62 4.47
CA GLY A 209 -5.10 -20.06 5.72
C GLY A 209 -4.52 -21.35 6.27
N ASN A 210 -4.47 -21.47 7.59
CA ASN A 210 -4.29 -22.75 8.30
C ASN A 210 -5.57 -23.62 8.29
N ARG A 211 -6.63 -23.13 7.65
CA ARG A 211 -7.90 -23.79 7.37
C ARG A 211 -8.34 -23.40 5.96
N LYS A 212 -9.34 -24.10 5.42
CA LYS A 212 -9.97 -23.70 4.15
C LYS A 212 -10.51 -22.27 4.25
N LEU A 213 -10.25 -21.49 3.21
CA LEU A 213 -10.70 -20.11 3.08
C LEU A 213 -12.19 -20.09 2.78
N GLY A 214 -12.95 -19.40 3.63
CA GLY A 214 -14.36 -19.11 3.41
C GLY A 214 -14.56 -17.77 2.70
N GLN A 215 -15.80 -17.46 2.36
CA GLN A 215 -16.16 -16.15 1.82
C GLN A 215 -15.63 -14.96 2.66
N PRO A 216 -15.75 -14.92 4.01
CA PRO A 216 -15.26 -13.77 4.79
C PRO A 216 -13.74 -13.62 4.73
N ASP A 217 -13.00 -14.68 4.42
CA ASP A 217 -11.54 -14.61 4.23
C ASP A 217 -11.18 -14.10 2.83
N LEU A 218 -12.01 -14.36 1.83
CA LEU A 218 -11.79 -13.89 0.46
C LEU A 218 -12.27 -12.46 0.27
N ARG A 219 -13.36 -12.08 0.94
CA ARG A 219 -13.97 -10.75 0.88
C ARG A 219 -14.14 -10.21 2.30
N PRO A 220 -13.05 -9.78 2.94
CA PRO A 220 -13.16 -9.11 4.22
C PRO A 220 -13.84 -7.75 4.04
N LYS A 221 -14.61 -7.34 5.06
CA LYS A 221 -15.24 -6.01 5.12
C LYS A 221 -14.25 -4.97 5.63
N ASP A 222 -13.17 -4.79 4.90
CA ASP A 222 -12.07 -3.88 5.24
C ASP A 222 -12.05 -2.61 4.36
N GLY A 223 -13.08 -2.41 3.53
CA GLY A 223 -13.16 -1.28 2.60
C GLY A 223 -12.13 -1.35 1.46
N ILE A 224 -11.41 -2.47 1.28
CA ILE A 224 -10.47 -2.63 0.17
C ILE A 224 -11.17 -3.37 -0.96
N ALA A 225 -11.31 -2.71 -2.10
CA ALA A 225 -12.00 -3.29 -3.24
C ALA A 225 -11.11 -4.33 -3.94
N ARG A 226 -11.70 -5.47 -4.31
CA ARG A 226 -11.00 -6.64 -4.85
C ARG A 226 -11.69 -7.17 -6.10
N ARG A 227 -10.92 -7.82 -6.97
CA ARG A 227 -11.43 -8.53 -8.14
C ARG A 227 -10.52 -9.70 -8.52
N HIS A 228 -10.96 -10.46 -9.53
CA HIS A 228 -10.19 -11.57 -10.10
C HIS A 228 -9.71 -12.53 -9.00
N PHE A 229 -10.64 -13.21 -8.33
CA PHE A 229 -10.29 -14.17 -7.28
C PHE A 229 -9.95 -15.53 -7.87
N LYS A 230 -8.89 -16.15 -7.36
CA LYS A 230 -8.58 -17.55 -7.64
C LYS A 230 -8.16 -18.28 -6.37
N LEU A 231 -8.88 -19.36 -6.07
CA LEU A 231 -8.53 -20.33 -5.03
C LEU A 231 -7.52 -21.35 -5.57
N LEU A 232 -6.58 -21.76 -4.72
CA LEU A 232 -5.51 -22.71 -5.00
C LEU A 232 -5.39 -23.71 -3.82
N GLU A 233 -4.63 -24.79 -4.03
CA GLU A 233 -4.24 -25.76 -2.97
C GLU A 233 -5.42 -26.22 -2.09
N GLY A 234 -6.48 -26.75 -2.73
CA GLY A 234 -7.66 -27.27 -2.03
C GLY A 234 -8.48 -26.21 -1.28
N GLY A 235 -8.28 -24.94 -1.60
CA GLY A 235 -8.98 -23.80 -1.00
C GLY A 235 -8.26 -23.17 0.20
N HIS A 236 -7.00 -23.51 0.45
CA HIS A 236 -6.22 -22.91 1.54
C HIS A 236 -5.46 -21.64 1.12
N LEU A 237 -5.27 -21.46 -0.19
CA LEU A 237 -4.58 -20.31 -0.75
C LEU A 237 -5.52 -19.57 -1.70
N ALA A 238 -5.39 -18.25 -1.75
CA ALA A 238 -6.08 -17.42 -2.72
C ALA A 238 -5.20 -16.27 -3.22
N VAL A 239 -5.47 -15.84 -4.44
CA VAL A 239 -4.92 -14.60 -5.01
C VAL A 239 -6.06 -13.75 -5.54
N SER A 240 -5.93 -12.44 -5.36
CA SER A 240 -6.83 -11.45 -5.95
C SER A 240 -6.09 -10.17 -6.29
N GLU A 241 -6.64 -9.42 -7.24
CA GLU A 241 -6.18 -8.05 -7.52
C GLU A 241 -6.89 -7.08 -6.58
N ILE A 242 -6.15 -6.12 -6.03
CA ILE A 242 -6.65 -5.09 -5.12
C ILE A 242 -6.70 -3.73 -5.80
N SER A 243 -7.71 -2.93 -5.46
CA SER A 243 -7.75 -1.52 -5.84
C SER A 243 -6.83 -0.73 -4.93
N VAL A 244 -5.66 -0.38 -5.47
CA VAL A 244 -4.68 0.47 -4.78
C VAL A 244 -5.31 1.80 -4.34
N ASP A 245 -6.23 2.36 -5.13
CA ASP A 245 -6.96 3.58 -4.76
C ASP A 245 -7.76 3.41 -3.46
N THR A 246 -8.47 2.29 -3.31
CA THR A 246 -9.18 2.00 -2.05
C THR A 246 -8.23 1.70 -0.91
N VAL A 247 -7.06 1.08 -1.16
CA VAL A 247 -6.03 0.90 -0.13
C VAL A 247 -5.52 2.26 0.37
N ILE A 248 -5.25 3.21 -0.50
CA ILE A 248 -4.79 4.57 -0.13
C ILE A 248 -5.84 5.33 0.69
N LYS A 249 -7.12 5.06 0.43
CA LYS A 249 -8.25 5.77 1.08
C LYS A 249 -8.68 5.13 2.39
N ASN A 250 -8.76 3.81 2.43
CA ASN A 250 -9.49 3.07 3.46
C ASN A 250 -8.57 2.23 4.38
N ASN A 251 -7.28 2.07 4.05
CA ASN A 251 -6.36 1.37 4.95
C ASN A 251 -5.82 2.33 6.02
N ASP A 252 -6.16 2.09 7.29
CA ASP A 252 -5.74 2.92 8.42
C ASP A 252 -4.21 3.10 8.52
N LEU A 253 -3.41 2.07 8.23
CA LEU A 253 -1.94 2.19 8.26
C LEU A 253 -1.43 3.20 7.23
N ILE A 254 -2.09 3.25 6.07
CA ILE A 254 -1.76 4.19 4.99
C ILE A 254 -2.36 5.56 5.28
N ALA A 255 -3.55 5.62 5.86
CA ALA A 255 -4.18 6.86 6.30
C ALA A 255 -3.32 7.58 7.36
N ASP A 256 -2.79 6.85 8.34
CA ASP A 256 -1.88 7.38 9.35
C ASP A 256 -0.61 7.97 8.71
N ILE A 257 -0.07 7.29 7.68
CA ILE A 257 1.07 7.80 6.91
C ILE A 257 0.71 9.08 6.16
N ARG A 258 -0.50 9.17 5.59
CA ARG A 258 -0.98 10.37 4.89
C ARG A 258 -1.17 11.57 5.82
N GLN A 259 -1.65 11.34 7.04
CA GLN A 259 -1.85 12.39 8.03
C GLN A 259 -0.53 12.82 8.68
N ASN A 260 0.37 11.87 8.93
CA ASN A 260 1.65 12.10 9.59
C ASN A 260 2.82 11.86 8.64
N VAL A 261 2.86 12.59 7.51
CA VAL A 261 3.99 12.56 6.58
C VAL A 261 5.19 13.27 7.21
N THR A 262 5.85 12.61 8.15
CA THR A 262 6.97 13.17 8.92
C THR A 262 8.31 13.02 8.20
N GLY A 263 8.40 12.18 7.16
CA GLY A 263 9.67 11.80 6.55
C GLY A 263 9.63 11.56 5.04
N VAL A 264 10.83 11.46 4.47
CA VAL A 264 11.06 11.15 3.04
C VAL A 264 10.57 9.74 2.68
N LYS A 265 10.58 8.81 3.65
CA LYS A 265 10.16 7.41 3.45
C LYS A 265 8.64 7.33 3.21
N GLU A 266 7.85 7.98 4.06
CA GLU A 266 6.39 8.05 3.96
C GLU A 266 5.93 8.65 2.62
N ARG A 267 6.55 9.76 2.19
CA ARG A 267 6.24 10.39 0.89
C ARG A 267 6.50 9.47 -0.28
N ARG A 268 7.56 8.66 -0.20
CA ARG A 268 7.94 7.72 -1.25
C ARG A 268 6.89 6.62 -1.41
N ILE A 269 6.43 6.03 -0.30
CA ILE A 269 5.37 5.01 -0.31
C ILE A 269 4.12 5.55 -1.02
N LEU A 270 3.63 6.73 -0.62
CA LEU A 270 2.44 7.33 -1.24
C LEU A 270 2.63 7.66 -2.72
N SER A 271 3.82 8.12 -3.10
CA SER A 271 4.16 8.42 -4.50
C SER A 271 4.15 7.15 -5.36
N ASP A 272 4.74 6.07 -4.86
CA ASP A 272 4.85 4.81 -5.60
C ASP A 272 3.49 4.11 -5.69
N MET A 273 2.70 4.11 -4.61
CA MET A 273 1.31 3.65 -4.65
C MET A 273 0.46 4.44 -5.66
N SER A 274 0.63 5.78 -5.73
CA SER A 274 -0.13 6.60 -6.68
C SER A 274 0.25 6.29 -8.14
N LYS A 275 1.54 6.12 -8.43
CA LYS A 275 2.01 5.72 -9.77
C LYS A 275 1.50 4.32 -10.12
N MET A 276 1.54 3.40 -9.17
CA MET A 276 1.00 2.05 -9.35
C MET A 276 -0.48 2.09 -9.68
N ALA A 277 -1.28 2.84 -8.90
CA ALA A 277 -2.70 3.00 -9.15
C ALA A 277 -2.96 3.53 -10.57
N ALA A 278 -2.20 4.52 -11.03
CA ALA A 278 -2.31 5.05 -12.38
C ALA A 278 -2.02 3.99 -13.46
N VAL A 279 -0.93 3.22 -13.31
CA VAL A 279 -0.56 2.16 -14.26
C VAL A 279 -1.59 1.03 -14.27
N LEU A 280 -2.05 0.58 -13.11
CA LEU A 280 -3.05 -0.50 -13.02
C LEU A 280 -4.41 -0.07 -13.57
N ASN A 281 -4.82 1.17 -13.32
CA ASN A 281 -6.04 1.73 -13.91
C ASN A 281 -5.93 1.84 -15.43
N TYR A 282 -4.78 2.25 -15.97
CA TYR A 282 -4.57 2.31 -17.42
C TYR A 282 -4.54 0.93 -18.07
N THR A 283 -3.82 -0.02 -17.47
CA THR A 283 -3.60 -1.36 -18.06
C THR A 283 -4.76 -2.33 -17.85
N ARG A 284 -5.58 -2.10 -16.82
CA ARG A 284 -6.60 -3.06 -16.37
C ARG A 284 -7.90 -2.41 -15.87
N GLY A 285 -8.15 -1.15 -16.19
CA GLY A 285 -9.31 -0.40 -15.65
C GLY A 285 -10.69 -0.91 -16.09
N GLU A 286 -10.77 -1.63 -17.20
CA GLU A 286 -12.04 -2.01 -17.84
C GLU A 286 -12.92 -2.96 -17.01
N GLY A 287 -12.34 -3.70 -16.06
CA GLY A 287 -13.05 -4.72 -15.26
C GLY A 287 -13.75 -4.23 -13.98
N GLY A 288 -13.60 -2.94 -13.61
CA GLY A 288 -14.11 -2.40 -12.33
C GLY A 288 -13.52 -3.09 -11.08
N PHE A 289 -13.90 -2.65 -9.88
CA PHE A 289 -13.58 -3.30 -8.60
C PHE A 289 -14.84 -3.40 -7.73
N TYR A 290 -14.93 -4.44 -6.88
CA TYR A 290 -16.03 -4.60 -5.92
C TYR A 290 -15.54 -4.30 -4.51
N GLU A 291 -16.19 -3.37 -3.82
CA GLU A 291 -15.90 -3.00 -2.43
C GLU A 291 -17.01 -3.54 -1.51
N GLU A 292 -16.65 -4.33 -0.49
CA GLU A 292 -17.59 -4.71 0.57
C GLU A 292 -17.43 -3.74 1.74
N LYS A 293 -18.52 -3.03 2.05
CA LYS A 293 -18.64 -2.11 3.18
C LYS A 293 -19.15 -2.81 4.43
#